data_AF-A0A094K105-F1
#
_entry.id   AF-A0A094K105-F1
#
_cell.length_a   1.000
_cell.length_b   1.000
_cell.length_c   1.000
_cell.angle_alpha   90.00
_cell.angle_beta   90.00
_cell.angle_gamma   90.00
#
_symmetry.space_group_name_H-M   'P 1'
#
loop_
_entity.id
_entity.type
_entity.pdbx_description
1 polymer ?
#
loop_
_entity_poly.entity_id
_entity_poly.type
_entity_poly.pdbx_seq_one_letter_code
_entity_poly.pdbx_strand_id
1 'polypeptide(L)'
;MTPTTIAQISRLELQDLSTPLVATITDVKQLSPYNWIEARSPTIAVPGTPPLWSAPGGPWQLKKDSGLIYIAQNAARHPDKVTKNTAIFCRDETATQEFIGPDEFKGYGREFEKAYTTRQIGASTGHHRIVTYRFGGLNFIVRHETDGYVDTDTRIPSSDAKGPESDSLSKGQMISLKSTLELKTRVFHKRIEFHEVAPQLWISQTPKLVRAYHRRGTFPVPEVEDVAADIKTWEEGNQRDLRKLAALISKIIGVVKGCGGNALSSMIYWEINWADSEASSDNDVAAVKPVDGIESKPDGKSDTTGKHESATNCKSSPPWKKNLVEVLNYDSSSLDT
;
A
#
# COMPACT_ATOMS: atom_id res chain seq x y z
N MET A 1 24.17 19.60 1.40
CA MET A 1 23.60 20.61 0.48
C MET A 1 22.25 21.01 1.02
N THR A 2 21.91 22.30 1.03
CA THR A 2 20.57 22.77 1.37
C THR A 2 19.61 22.45 0.22
N PRO A 3 18.40 21.95 0.49
CA PRO A 3 17.39 21.74 -0.55
C PRO A 3 17.12 23.06 -1.29
N THR A 4 17.10 23.03 -2.61
CA THR A 4 16.72 24.20 -3.42
C THR A 4 15.33 23.95 -3.99
N THR A 5 14.39 24.84 -3.67
CA THR A 5 13.03 24.77 -4.21
C THR A 5 13.04 25.12 -5.69
N ILE A 6 12.66 24.17 -6.54
CA ILE A 6 12.60 24.36 -8.00
C ILE A 6 11.23 24.87 -8.48
N ALA A 7 10.15 24.58 -7.75
CA ALA A 7 8.81 25.11 -8.01
C ALA A 7 7.91 24.93 -6.77
N GLN A 8 6.88 25.75 -6.65
CA GLN A 8 5.74 25.53 -5.77
C GLN A 8 4.49 25.37 -6.65
N ILE A 9 3.68 24.33 -6.36
CA ILE A 9 2.43 24.06 -7.07
C ILE A 9 1.31 24.23 -6.06
N SER A 10 0.49 25.27 -6.22
CA SER A 10 -0.66 25.49 -5.33
C SER A 10 -1.85 24.62 -5.73
N ARG A 11 -2.73 24.33 -4.78
CA ARG A 11 -3.98 23.59 -5.04
C ARG A 11 -4.95 24.39 -5.94
N LEU A 12 -4.89 25.72 -5.90
CA LEU A 12 -5.69 26.60 -6.75
C LEU A 12 -5.30 26.45 -8.23
N GLU A 13 -4.00 26.31 -8.52
CA GLU A 13 -3.50 26.05 -9.88
C GLU A 13 -3.95 24.70 -10.47
N LEU A 14 -4.53 23.81 -9.67
CA LEU A 14 -5.03 22.51 -10.11
C LEU A 14 -6.51 22.55 -10.54
N GLN A 15 -7.18 23.72 -10.43
CA GLN A 15 -8.61 23.85 -10.76
C GLN A 15 -8.86 24.12 -12.26
N ASP A 16 -7.92 24.74 -12.97
CA ASP A 16 -8.09 25.26 -14.34
C ASP A 16 -7.41 24.41 -15.44
N LEU A 17 -6.93 23.22 -15.11
CA LEU A 17 -6.14 22.44 -16.07
C LEU A 17 -7.04 21.76 -17.11
N SER A 18 -6.53 21.72 -18.36
CA SER A 18 -7.04 20.98 -19.53
C SER A 18 -7.00 19.45 -19.34
N THR A 19 -7.43 19.00 -18.16
CA THR A 19 -7.48 17.60 -17.79
C THR A 19 -8.66 16.94 -18.49
N PRO A 20 -8.55 15.63 -18.83
CA PRO A 20 -9.68 14.89 -19.36
C PRO A 20 -10.90 15.02 -18.43
N LEU A 21 -12.10 15.06 -19.03
CA LEU A 21 -13.38 15.07 -18.30
C LEU A 21 -13.47 13.95 -17.24
N VAL A 22 -12.82 12.82 -17.50
CA VAL A 22 -12.73 11.64 -16.64
C VAL A 22 -11.27 11.18 -16.55
N ALA A 23 -10.80 10.91 -15.34
CA ALA A 23 -9.49 10.33 -15.07
C ALA A 23 -9.66 8.87 -14.62
N THR A 24 -9.43 7.94 -15.56
CA THR A 24 -9.59 6.49 -15.36
C THR A 24 -8.31 5.76 -15.77
N ILE A 25 -8.02 4.65 -15.09
CA ILE A 25 -6.97 3.72 -15.51
C ILE A 25 -7.46 2.88 -16.69
N THR A 26 -6.70 2.88 -17.79
CA THR A 26 -7.02 2.14 -19.02
C THR A 26 -5.78 1.40 -19.54
N ASP A 27 -5.96 0.46 -20.47
CA ASP A 27 -4.85 -0.25 -21.13
C ASP A 27 -3.89 -0.98 -20.17
N VAL A 28 -4.43 -1.55 -19.08
CA VAL A 28 -3.64 -2.27 -18.07
C VAL A 28 -2.98 -3.50 -18.69
N LYS A 29 -1.66 -3.59 -18.59
CA LYS A 29 -0.85 -4.73 -19.01
C LYS A 29 0.15 -5.08 -17.93
N GLN A 30 0.38 -6.37 -17.70
CA GLN A 30 1.49 -6.83 -16.89
C GLN A 30 2.76 -6.91 -17.74
N LEU A 31 3.84 -6.25 -17.30
CA LEU A 31 5.13 -6.29 -17.99
C LEU A 31 6.00 -7.43 -17.50
N SER A 32 6.29 -7.45 -16.20
CA SER A 32 7.16 -8.48 -15.60
C SER A 32 6.90 -8.61 -14.10
N PRO A 33 6.66 -9.83 -13.60
CA PRO A 33 6.70 -10.11 -12.17
C PRO A 33 8.08 -10.62 -11.75
N TYR A 34 8.48 -10.36 -10.51
CA TYR A 34 9.72 -10.90 -9.94
C TYR A 34 9.60 -11.14 -8.43
N ASN A 35 10.43 -12.03 -7.90
CA ASN A 35 10.58 -12.19 -6.45
C ASN A 35 11.98 -11.73 -6.04
N TRP A 36 12.07 -11.04 -4.92
CA TRP A 36 13.36 -10.90 -4.22
C TRP A 36 13.75 -12.23 -3.61
N ILE A 37 15.01 -12.62 -3.76
CA ILE A 37 15.56 -13.87 -3.23
C ILE A 37 16.58 -13.55 -2.14
N GLU A 38 16.43 -14.19 -0.98
CA GLU A 38 17.43 -14.15 0.08
C GLU A 38 18.69 -14.88 -0.39
N ALA A 39 19.76 -14.13 -0.64
CA ALA A 39 21.02 -14.62 -1.14
C ALA A 39 22.16 -13.66 -0.74
N ARG A 40 23.41 -14.13 -0.87
CA ARG A 40 24.62 -13.33 -0.52
C ARG A 40 24.75 -12.05 -1.36
N SER A 41 24.24 -12.06 -2.58
CA SER A 41 24.19 -10.91 -3.49
C SER A 41 22.74 -10.54 -3.80
N PRO A 42 22.44 -9.26 -4.10
CA PRO A 42 21.11 -8.84 -4.53
C PRO A 42 20.63 -9.69 -5.72
N THR A 43 19.61 -10.51 -5.50
CA THR A 43 19.15 -11.52 -6.45
C THR A 43 17.64 -11.43 -6.61
N ILE A 44 17.17 -11.49 -7.86
CA ILE A 44 15.75 -11.58 -8.21
C ILE A 44 15.49 -12.83 -9.05
N ALA A 45 14.31 -13.42 -8.90
CA ALA A 45 13.81 -14.46 -9.80
C ALA A 45 12.82 -13.83 -10.80
N VAL A 46 13.05 -14.06 -12.10
CA VAL A 46 12.22 -13.52 -13.19
C VAL A 46 11.90 -14.65 -14.21
N PRO A 47 10.62 -14.88 -14.55
CA PRO A 47 9.45 -14.34 -13.86
C PRO A 47 9.39 -14.84 -12.41
N GLY A 48 8.81 -14.04 -11.54
CA GLY A 48 8.45 -14.43 -10.18
C GLY A 48 7.03 -15.00 -10.08
N THR A 49 6.69 -15.61 -8.95
CA THR A 49 5.34 -16.05 -8.58
C THR A 49 4.98 -15.51 -7.19
N PRO A 50 3.81 -14.87 -6.99
CA PRO A 50 3.35 -14.50 -5.66
C PRO A 50 3.07 -15.77 -4.83
N PRO A 51 3.04 -15.69 -3.48
CA PRO A 51 2.67 -16.84 -2.69
C PRO A 51 1.19 -17.20 -2.90
N LEU A 52 0.87 -18.50 -2.90
CA LEU A 52 -0.48 -19.01 -3.09
C LEU A 52 -1.30 -18.82 -1.82
N TRP A 53 -2.53 -18.31 -1.92
CA TRP A 53 -3.48 -18.29 -0.82
C TRP A 53 -3.78 -19.70 -0.32
N SER A 54 -3.51 -19.94 0.96
CA SER A 54 -3.60 -21.26 1.58
C SER A 54 -4.04 -21.12 3.05
N ALA A 55 -5.25 -20.60 3.26
CA ALA A 55 -5.79 -20.40 4.59
C ALA A 55 -5.91 -21.73 5.38
N PRO A 56 -5.57 -21.76 6.68
CA PRO A 56 -5.85 -22.90 7.54
C PRO A 56 -7.36 -23.22 7.59
N GLY A 57 -7.70 -24.49 7.81
CA GLY A 57 -9.10 -24.95 7.85
C GLY A 57 -9.92 -24.47 9.07
N GLY A 58 -9.36 -23.64 9.94
CA GLY A 58 -10.03 -23.15 11.14
C GLY A 58 -9.29 -21.99 11.80
N PRO A 59 -9.81 -21.46 12.92
CA PRO A 59 -9.20 -20.34 13.61
C PRO A 59 -7.75 -20.64 14.03
N TRP A 60 -6.87 -19.66 13.84
CA TRP A 60 -5.45 -19.83 14.10
C TRP A 60 -4.90 -18.70 14.96
N GLN A 61 -4.16 -19.05 16.01
CA GLN A 61 -3.49 -18.10 16.89
C GLN A 61 -2.08 -17.83 16.37
N LEU A 62 -1.83 -16.57 15.99
CA LEU A 62 -0.52 -16.12 15.53
C LEU A 62 0.31 -15.52 16.67
N LYS A 63 1.62 -15.62 16.51
CA LYS A 63 2.59 -14.82 17.26
C LYS A 63 2.56 -13.39 16.74
N LYS A 64 2.95 -12.43 17.59
CA LYS A 64 3.14 -11.03 17.18
C LYS A 64 4.27 -10.95 16.14
N ASP A 65 4.19 -9.98 15.24
CA ASP A 65 5.30 -9.66 14.34
C ASP A 65 6.55 -9.32 15.15
N SER A 66 7.70 -9.90 14.81
CA SER A 66 8.98 -9.65 15.50
C SER A 66 10.16 -9.61 14.53
N GLY A 67 11.30 -9.11 15.02
CA GLY A 67 12.58 -9.12 14.30
C GLY A 67 12.72 -7.97 13.31
N LEU A 68 13.69 -8.10 12.40
CA LEU A 68 13.98 -7.09 11.39
C LEU A 68 12.82 -7.00 10.39
N ILE A 69 12.29 -5.78 10.23
CA ILE A 69 11.31 -5.41 9.22
C ILE A 69 11.92 -4.39 8.28
N TYR A 70 11.64 -4.52 7.00
CA TYR A 70 11.98 -3.47 6.03
C TYR A 70 10.86 -2.45 6.03
N ILE A 71 11.18 -1.19 6.36
CA ILE A 71 10.26 -0.05 6.27
C ILE A 71 10.09 0.34 4.80
N ALA A 72 11.18 0.27 4.03
CA ALA A 72 11.20 0.55 2.60
C ALA A 72 12.27 -0.33 1.93
N GLN A 73 11.86 -1.51 1.44
CA GLN A 73 12.76 -2.42 0.70
C GLN A 73 13.41 -1.73 -0.51
N ASN A 74 12.73 -0.74 -1.07
CA ASN A 74 13.10 0.01 -2.27
C ASN A 74 14.24 1.01 -2.01
N ALA A 75 14.13 1.80 -0.93
CA ALA A 75 15.12 2.81 -0.56
C ALA A 75 16.45 2.18 -0.12
N ALA A 76 16.43 0.94 0.40
CA ALA A 76 17.65 0.20 0.77
C ALA A 76 18.50 -0.23 -0.43
N ARG A 77 17.96 -0.23 -1.65
CA ARG A 77 18.60 -0.87 -2.83
C ARG A 77 18.56 0.03 -4.08
N HIS A 78 18.38 1.34 -3.89
CA HIS A 78 18.04 2.30 -4.94
C HIS A 78 19.14 2.45 -6.02
N PRO A 79 18.80 2.35 -7.33
CA PRO A 79 19.63 2.89 -8.39
C PRO A 79 19.30 4.37 -8.62
N ASP A 80 20.27 5.25 -8.42
CA ASP A 80 20.18 6.67 -8.76
C ASP A 80 20.21 6.83 -10.28
N LYS A 81 19.11 7.19 -10.96
CA LYS A 81 19.11 7.86 -12.29
C LYS A 81 17.70 8.12 -12.85
N VAL A 82 17.46 9.37 -13.24
CA VAL A 82 16.46 9.75 -14.24
C VAL A 82 17.05 9.49 -15.63
N THR A 83 16.28 8.88 -16.54
CA THR A 83 16.69 8.72 -17.95
C THR A 83 15.80 9.58 -18.85
N LYS A 84 16.40 10.64 -19.41
CA LYS A 84 15.95 11.55 -20.49
C LYS A 84 14.47 11.98 -20.55
N ASN A 85 13.52 11.05 -20.71
CA ASN A 85 12.09 11.35 -20.91
C ASN A 85 11.15 10.67 -19.89
N THR A 86 11.71 10.01 -18.87
CA THR A 86 10.94 9.29 -17.84
C THR A 86 11.02 10.00 -16.50
N ALA A 87 9.87 10.34 -15.91
CA ALA A 87 9.81 10.81 -14.53
C ALA A 87 9.68 9.61 -13.59
N ILE A 88 10.57 9.52 -12.59
CA ILE A 88 10.58 8.46 -11.59
C ILE A 88 10.11 9.05 -10.26
N PHE A 89 9.00 8.53 -9.73
CA PHE A 89 8.52 8.89 -8.40
C PHE A 89 8.92 7.80 -7.42
N CYS A 90 9.84 8.16 -6.52
CA CYS A 90 10.26 7.32 -5.42
C CYS A 90 9.97 8.02 -4.10
N ARG A 91 9.70 7.22 -3.07
CA ARG A 91 9.58 7.73 -1.71
C ARG A 91 10.97 7.84 -1.10
N ASP A 92 11.28 9.00 -0.54
CA ASP A 92 12.45 9.18 0.32
C ASP A 92 12.07 8.86 1.76
N GLU A 93 12.74 7.87 2.37
CA GLU A 93 12.47 7.40 3.72
C GLU A 93 13.74 7.53 4.56
N THR A 94 13.63 8.13 5.75
CA THR A 94 14.76 8.36 6.66
C THR A 94 15.33 7.07 7.26
N ALA A 95 14.56 5.98 7.21
CA ALA A 95 14.99 4.65 7.62
C ALA A 95 14.39 3.60 6.67
N THR A 96 15.21 2.63 6.27
CA THR A 96 14.82 1.56 5.34
C THR A 96 14.47 0.27 6.07
N GLN A 97 14.82 0.17 7.36
CA GLN A 97 14.61 -0.96 8.24
C GLN A 97 14.25 -0.49 9.65
N GLU A 98 13.45 -1.31 10.34
CA GLU A 98 13.11 -1.18 11.75
C GLU A 98 13.25 -2.56 12.40
N PHE A 99 13.64 -2.61 13.66
CA PHE A 99 13.67 -3.86 14.42
C PHE A 99 12.55 -3.82 15.45
N ILE A 100 11.66 -4.81 15.43
CA ILE A 100 10.59 -4.93 16.43
C ILE A 100 11.14 -5.74 17.60
N GLY A 101 11.36 -5.06 18.72
CA GLY A 101 11.85 -5.66 19.96
C GLY A 101 10.84 -6.62 20.62
N PRO A 102 11.28 -7.45 21.58
CA PRO A 102 10.42 -8.42 22.27
C PRO A 102 9.18 -7.80 22.96
N ASP A 103 9.32 -6.57 23.46
CA ASP A 103 8.25 -5.86 24.18
C ASP A 103 7.44 -4.92 23.26
N GLU A 104 7.83 -4.79 21.99
CA GLU A 104 7.17 -3.90 21.04
C GLU A 104 6.04 -4.62 20.30
N PHE A 105 4.95 -3.89 20.04
CA PHE A 105 3.83 -4.42 19.28
C PHE A 105 3.52 -3.57 18.05
N LYS A 106 3.74 -4.14 16.87
CA LYS A 106 3.35 -3.54 15.58
C LYS A 106 2.12 -4.15 14.96
N GLY A 107 1.84 -5.43 15.24
CA GLY A 107 0.72 -6.16 14.64
C GLY A 107 0.99 -7.65 14.49
N TYR A 108 0.20 -8.27 13.61
CA TYR A 108 0.26 -9.69 13.27
C TYR A 108 0.32 -9.90 11.74
N GLY A 109 0.54 -8.83 10.96
CA GLY A 109 0.35 -8.85 9.51
C GLY A 109 1.32 -9.78 8.81
N ARG A 110 2.61 -9.75 9.20
CA ARG A 110 3.64 -10.59 8.59
C ARG A 110 3.47 -12.05 8.96
N GLU A 111 3.19 -12.31 10.24
CA GLU A 111 2.90 -13.68 10.68
C GLU A 111 1.61 -14.21 10.05
N PHE A 112 0.66 -13.32 9.73
CA PHE A 112 -0.55 -13.67 9.00
C PHE A 112 -0.24 -14.05 7.54
N GLU A 113 0.48 -13.21 6.81
CA GLU A 113 0.93 -13.52 5.43
C GLU A 113 1.67 -14.86 5.37
N LYS A 114 2.60 -15.12 6.31
CA LYS A 114 3.33 -16.39 6.39
C LYS A 114 2.45 -17.60 6.65
N ALA A 115 1.42 -17.46 7.49
CA ALA A 115 0.57 -18.57 7.90
C ALA A 115 -0.59 -18.85 6.93
N TYR A 116 -1.01 -17.84 6.16
CA TYR A 116 -2.17 -17.91 5.26
C TYR A 116 -1.77 -17.97 3.78
N THR A 117 -0.47 -17.98 3.48
CA THR A 117 0.03 -18.16 2.11
C THR A 117 1.17 -19.16 2.05
N THR A 118 1.29 -19.85 0.91
CA THR A 118 2.36 -20.82 0.63
C THR A 118 3.29 -20.25 -0.43
N ARG A 119 4.55 -20.03 -0.05
CA ARG A 119 5.60 -19.55 -0.98
C ARG A 119 5.75 -20.53 -2.13
N GLN A 120 5.72 -19.99 -3.35
CA GLN A 120 5.89 -20.77 -4.58
C GLN A 120 7.34 -20.80 -5.05
N ILE A 121 8.18 -19.88 -4.57
CA ILE A 121 9.62 -19.79 -4.90
C ILE A 121 10.44 -19.87 -3.62
N GLY A 122 11.42 -20.78 -3.61
CA GLY A 122 12.37 -20.96 -2.50
C GLY A 122 13.14 -19.68 -2.18
N ALA A 123 13.36 -19.41 -0.89
CA ALA A 123 14.05 -18.21 -0.39
C ALA A 123 13.44 -16.86 -0.82
N SER A 124 12.22 -16.82 -1.39
CA SER A 124 11.54 -15.58 -1.76
C SER A 124 11.22 -14.71 -0.54
N THR A 125 11.62 -13.44 -0.53
CA THR A 125 11.32 -12.50 0.57
C THR A 125 10.17 -11.53 0.28
N GLY A 126 9.75 -11.43 -0.98
CA GLY A 126 8.60 -10.63 -1.40
C GLY A 126 8.40 -10.73 -2.91
N HIS A 127 7.15 -10.67 -3.37
CA HIS A 127 6.81 -10.71 -4.78
C HIS A 127 6.38 -9.33 -5.25
N HIS A 128 6.92 -8.90 -6.39
CA HIS A 128 6.62 -7.61 -6.97
C HIS A 128 6.15 -7.78 -8.40
N ARG A 129 5.20 -6.94 -8.79
CA ARG A 129 4.71 -6.84 -10.16
C ARG A 129 5.00 -5.49 -10.72
N ILE A 130 5.29 -5.47 -12.02
CA ILE A 130 5.37 -4.27 -12.82
C ILE A 130 4.19 -4.29 -13.80
N VAL A 131 3.25 -3.38 -13.60
CA VAL A 131 2.11 -3.16 -14.49
C VAL A 131 2.30 -1.85 -15.25
N THR A 132 1.77 -1.76 -16.45
CA THR A 132 1.68 -0.50 -17.20
C THR A 132 0.24 -0.22 -17.56
N TYR A 133 -0.13 1.06 -17.57
CA TYR A 133 -1.47 1.51 -17.91
C TYR A 133 -1.45 2.99 -18.31
N ARG A 134 -2.55 3.48 -18.85
CA ARG A 134 -2.77 4.90 -19.10
C ARG A 134 -3.63 5.52 -18.01
N PHE A 135 -3.27 6.72 -17.55
CA PHE A 135 -4.06 7.49 -16.61
C PHE A 135 -3.83 8.99 -16.83
N GLY A 136 -4.91 9.77 -16.88
CA GLY A 136 -4.81 11.23 -16.97
C GLY A 136 -4.05 11.76 -18.20
N GLY A 137 -4.07 11.00 -19.32
CA GLY A 137 -3.30 11.33 -20.53
C GLY A 137 -1.83 10.91 -20.52
N LEU A 138 -1.35 10.32 -19.42
CA LEU A 138 0.04 9.89 -19.22
C LEU A 138 0.14 8.34 -19.24
N ASN A 139 1.35 7.81 -19.43
CA ASN A 139 1.64 6.38 -19.47
C ASN A 139 2.38 5.96 -18.20
N PHE A 140 1.74 5.18 -17.35
CA PHE A 140 2.31 4.74 -16.09
C PHE A 140 2.97 3.36 -16.24
N ILE A 141 4.07 3.17 -15.52
CA ILE A 141 4.64 1.89 -15.14
C ILE A 141 4.63 1.89 -13.61
N VAL A 142 3.89 0.97 -13.02
CA VAL A 142 3.72 0.86 -11.58
C VAL A 142 4.35 -0.44 -11.10
N ARG A 143 5.27 -0.31 -10.14
CA ARG A 143 5.82 -1.43 -9.40
C ARG A 143 5.19 -1.49 -8.01
N HIS A 144 4.65 -2.63 -7.63
CA HIS A 144 4.06 -2.83 -6.31
C HIS A 144 4.31 -4.24 -5.78
N GLU A 145 4.35 -4.39 -4.46
CA GLU A 145 4.32 -5.70 -3.81
C GLU A 145 2.94 -6.35 -4.00
N THR A 146 2.89 -7.67 -4.11
CA THR A 146 1.65 -8.44 -4.17
C THR A 146 1.68 -9.51 -3.09
N ASP A 147 0.71 -9.47 -2.18
CA ASP A 147 0.68 -10.32 -0.99
C ASP A 147 0.36 -11.79 -1.32
N GLY A 148 -0.35 -12.06 -2.42
CA GLY A 148 -0.61 -13.41 -2.86
C GLY A 148 -1.50 -13.53 -4.10
N TYR A 149 -1.91 -14.75 -4.41
CA TYR A 149 -2.91 -15.05 -5.43
C TYR A 149 -3.81 -16.22 -5.03
N VAL A 150 -5.01 -16.27 -5.59
CA VAL A 150 -5.89 -17.45 -5.53
C VAL A 150 -5.71 -18.28 -6.79
N ASP A 151 -5.54 -19.59 -6.63
CA ASP A 151 -5.55 -20.49 -7.79
C ASP A 151 -6.99 -20.62 -8.33
N THR A 152 -7.23 -20.03 -9.50
CA THR A 152 -8.52 -20.12 -10.19
C THR A 152 -8.60 -21.31 -11.14
N ASP A 153 -7.49 -22.03 -11.37
CA ASP A 153 -7.46 -23.26 -12.15
C ASP A 153 -7.81 -24.46 -11.27
N THR A 154 -8.99 -24.44 -10.65
CA THR A 154 -9.65 -25.65 -10.15
C THR A 154 -10.16 -26.47 -11.35
N ARG A 155 -9.26 -26.96 -12.20
CA ARG A 155 -9.49 -28.25 -12.85
C ARG A 155 -9.35 -29.29 -11.76
N ILE A 156 -10.48 -29.92 -11.44
CA ILE A 156 -10.68 -31.13 -10.63
C ILE A 156 -9.35 -31.83 -10.31
N PRO A 157 -9.01 -32.10 -9.03
CA PRO A 157 -7.83 -32.88 -8.70
C PRO A 157 -8.01 -34.28 -9.29
N SER A 158 -7.32 -34.58 -10.39
CA SER A 158 -7.08 -35.95 -10.80
C SER A 158 -6.17 -36.56 -9.75
N SER A 159 -6.70 -37.54 -9.01
CA SER A 159 -5.90 -38.49 -8.26
C SER A 159 -4.77 -39.02 -9.14
N ASP A 160 -3.59 -39.15 -8.54
CA ASP A 160 -2.38 -39.82 -9.03
C ASP A 160 -1.24 -38.91 -9.52
N ALA A 161 -0.39 -38.51 -8.56
CA ALA A 161 1.06 -38.74 -8.66
C ALA A 161 1.75 -38.43 -7.32
N LYS A 162 2.31 -39.47 -6.68
CA LYS A 162 3.33 -39.35 -5.63
C LYS A 162 4.72 -39.27 -6.26
N GLY A 163 5.49 -38.25 -5.88
CA GLY A 163 6.97 -38.23 -5.76
C GLY A 163 7.76 -37.63 -6.95
N PRO A 164 9.07 -37.36 -6.79
CA PRO A 164 9.86 -37.09 -5.59
C PRO A 164 10.22 -35.59 -5.45
N GLU A 165 10.71 -35.23 -4.27
CA GLU A 165 11.36 -33.95 -3.94
C GLU A 165 12.50 -33.67 -4.94
N SER A 166 12.29 -32.68 -5.81
CA SER A 166 13.31 -32.16 -6.72
C SER A 166 13.70 -30.77 -6.23
N ASP A 167 14.98 -30.61 -5.90
CA ASP A 167 15.66 -29.35 -5.56
C ASP A 167 15.79 -28.42 -6.78
N SER A 168 14.72 -28.36 -7.59
CA SER A 168 14.53 -27.39 -8.65
C SER A 168 14.03 -26.13 -7.98
N LEU A 169 14.81 -25.05 -8.00
CA LEU A 169 14.28 -23.69 -7.93
C LEU A 169 13.04 -23.66 -8.85
N SER A 170 11.86 -23.63 -8.25
CA SER A 170 10.61 -23.60 -8.99
C SER A 170 10.69 -22.39 -9.91
N LYS A 171 10.73 -22.66 -11.23
CA LYS A 171 10.70 -21.59 -12.23
C LYS A 171 9.43 -20.80 -11.96
N GLY A 172 9.57 -19.50 -11.70
CA GLY A 172 8.41 -18.68 -11.43
C GLY A 172 7.44 -18.67 -12.61
N GLN A 173 6.19 -18.30 -12.34
CA GLN A 173 5.09 -18.34 -13.27
C GLN A 173 4.39 -17.00 -13.26
N MET A 174 4.08 -16.52 -14.46
CA MET A 174 3.26 -15.32 -14.61
C MET A 174 1.81 -15.64 -14.24
N ILE A 175 1.37 -15.10 -13.11
CA ILE A 175 -0.01 -15.22 -12.62
C ILE A 175 -0.86 -14.07 -13.17
N SER A 176 -2.13 -14.37 -13.48
CA SER A 176 -3.12 -13.39 -13.96
C SER A 176 -3.34 -12.25 -12.97
N LEU A 177 -3.52 -11.02 -13.47
CA LEU A 177 -3.98 -9.87 -12.65
C LEU A 177 -5.30 -10.18 -11.94
N LYS A 178 -6.16 -11.00 -12.55
CA LYS A 178 -7.47 -11.33 -11.99
C LYS A 178 -7.40 -12.19 -10.74
N SER A 179 -6.31 -12.93 -10.51
CA SER A 179 -6.18 -13.83 -9.36
C SER A 179 -5.38 -13.26 -8.20
N THR A 180 -4.72 -12.11 -8.35
CA THR A 180 -3.92 -11.51 -7.29
C THR A 180 -4.75 -10.86 -6.21
N LEU A 181 -4.25 -10.90 -4.98
CA LEU A 181 -4.95 -10.41 -3.79
C LEU A 181 -4.06 -9.56 -2.89
N GLU A 182 -4.70 -8.70 -2.11
CA GLU A 182 -4.12 -7.93 -1.01
C GLU A 182 -4.60 -8.47 0.35
N LEU A 183 -3.72 -8.52 1.34
CA LEU A 183 -4.01 -8.97 2.70
C LEU A 183 -3.98 -7.78 3.67
N LYS A 184 -5.08 -7.56 4.40
CA LYS A 184 -5.12 -6.55 5.48
C LYS A 184 -5.58 -7.16 6.79
N THR A 185 -4.76 -7.00 7.83
CA THR A 185 -5.11 -7.42 9.19
C THR A 185 -5.53 -6.24 10.07
N ARG A 186 -6.55 -6.41 10.91
CA ARG A 186 -6.90 -5.41 11.95
C ARG A 186 -7.53 -6.10 13.17
N VAL A 187 -7.55 -5.41 14.31
CA VAL A 187 -8.29 -5.88 15.49
C VAL A 187 -9.80 -5.93 15.20
N PHE A 188 -10.49 -6.95 15.69
CA PHE A 188 -11.87 -7.28 15.30
C PHE A 188 -12.91 -6.18 15.51
N HIS A 189 -12.73 -5.31 16.51
CA HIS A 189 -13.68 -4.24 16.83
C HIS A 189 -13.47 -2.97 15.98
N LYS A 190 -12.49 -2.96 15.07
CA LYS A 190 -12.23 -1.85 14.16
C LYS A 190 -12.28 -2.36 12.73
N ARG A 191 -13.35 -2.04 12.02
CA ARG A 191 -13.51 -2.44 10.61
C ARG A 191 -12.47 -1.76 9.72
N ILE A 192 -12.25 -2.36 8.56
CA ILE A 192 -11.38 -1.81 7.51
C ILE A 192 -12.35 -1.35 6.43
N GLU A 193 -12.58 -0.04 6.40
CA GLU A 193 -13.50 0.54 5.43
C GLU A 193 -12.87 0.50 4.03
N PHE A 194 -13.69 0.26 3.01
CA PHE A 194 -13.16 0.07 1.65
C PHE A 194 -12.36 1.29 1.16
N HIS A 195 -12.80 2.51 1.48
CA HIS A 195 -12.09 3.74 1.12
C HIS A 195 -10.67 3.84 1.71
N GLU A 196 -10.34 3.12 2.79
CA GLU A 196 -9.00 3.08 3.37
C GLU A 196 -8.01 2.29 2.49
N VAL A 197 -8.51 1.33 1.70
CA VAL A 197 -7.70 0.40 0.90
C VAL A 197 -7.86 0.62 -0.61
N ALA A 198 -8.97 1.23 -1.02
CA ALA A 198 -9.32 1.45 -2.42
C ALA A 198 -8.23 2.16 -3.23
N PRO A 199 -7.54 3.22 -2.75
CA PRO A 199 -6.46 3.85 -3.52
C PRO A 199 -5.32 2.88 -3.86
N GLN A 200 -4.95 2.01 -2.91
CA GLN A 200 -3.89 1.02 -3.11
C GLN A 200 -4.32 -0.08 -4.08
N LEU A 201 -5.55 -0.58 -3.94
CA LEU A 201 -6.10 -1.60 -4.84
C LEU A 201 -6.29 -1.06 -6.26
N TRP A 202 -6.75 0.19 -6.38
CA TRP A 202 -6.93 0.89 -7.64
C TRP A 202 -5.59 1.09 -8.37
N ILE A 203 -4.57 1.64 -7.72
CA ILE A 203 -3.29 1.90 -8.41
C ILE A 203 -2.53 0.61 -8.76
N SER A 204 -2.65 -0.44 -7.93
CA SER A 204 -2.04 -1.75 -8.16
C SER A 204 -2.85 -2.64 -9.11
N GLN A 205 -4.09 -2.28 -9.40
CA GLN A 205 -5.04 -3.09 -10.17
C GLN A 205 -5.21 -4.51 -9.55
N THR A 206 -5.30 -4.56 -8.21
CA THR A 206 -5.45 -5.82 -7.45
C THR A 206 -6.93 -6.04 -7.11
N PRO A 207 -7.60 -7.03 -7.74
CA PRO A 207 -9.05 -7.17 -7.65
C PRO A 207 -9.54 -7.95 -6.44
N LYS A 208 -8.67 -8.67 -5.73
CA LYS A 208 -9.05 -9.48 -4.57
C LYS A 208 -8.52 -8.87 -3.28
N LEU A 209 -9.34 -8.93 -2.24
CA LEU A 209 -9.01 -8.41 -0.92
C LEU A 209 -9.35 -9.45 0.14
N VAL A 210 -8.46 -9.64 1.10
CA VAL A 210 -8.75 -10.37 2.33
C VAL A 210 -8.66 -9.42 3.50
N ARG A 211 -9.76 -9.26 4.23
CA ARG A 211 -9.82 -8.52 5.48
C ARG A 211 -9.84 -9.48 6.65
N ALA A 212 -8.69 -9.61 7.31
CA ALA A 212 -8.49 -10.53 8.42
C ALA A 212 -8.59 -9.82 9.77
N TYR A 213 -9.54 -10.26 10.59
CA TYR A 213 -9.84 -9.63 11.88
C TYR A 213 -9.40 -10.50 13.05
N HIS A 214 -8.61 -9.95 13.98
CA HIS A 214 -8.11 -10.73 15.11
C HIS A 214 -8.64 -10.30 16.47
N ARG A 215 -8.72 -11.27 17.38
CA ARG A 215 -8.82 -11.04 18.84
C ARG A 215 -7.55 -11.56 19.48
N ARG A 216 -6.67 -10.62 19.90
CA ARG A 216 -5.36 -10.94 20.52
C ARG A 216 -4.52 -11.95 19.70
N GLY A 217 -4.52 -11.83 18.38
CA GLY A 217 -3.76 -12.71 17.47
C GLY A 217 -4.49 -13.99 17.07
N THR A 218 -5.67 -14.30 17.62
CA THR A 218 -6.55 -15.34 17.06
C THR A 218 -7.29 -14.77 15.87
N PHE A 219 -7.12 -15.38 14.70
CA PHE A 219 -7.85 -15.04 13.48
C PHE A 219 -8.85 -16.16 13.16
N PRO A 220 -10.15 -15.87 12.95
CA PRO A 220 -11.03 -16.76 12.22
C PRO A 220 -10.57 -16.85 10.77
N VAL A 221 -11.05 -17.86 10.03
CA VAL A 221 -10.78 -17.98 8.59
C VAL A 221 -11.43 -16.80 7.86
N PRO A 222 -10.66 -15.90 7.23
CA PRO A 222 -11.22 -14.77 6.52
C PRO A 222 -11.60 -15.16 5.10
N GLU A 223 -12.51 -14.40 4.51
CA GLU A 223 -12.98 -14.61 3.14
C GLU A 223 -12.06 -13.89 2.14
N VAL A 224 -11.98 -14.45 0.92
CA VAL A 224 -11.41 -13.74 -0.23
C VAL A 224 -12.56 -13.03 -0.94
N GLU A 225 -12.48 -11.72 -0.99
CA GLU A 225 -13.49 -10.86 -1.57
C GLU A 225 -13.04 -10.45 -2.98
N ASP A 226 -13.89 -10.60 -4.00
CA ASP A 226 -13.65 -10.00 -5.32
C ASP A 226 -14.25 -8.59 -5.34
N VAL A 227 -13.37 -7.59 -5.25
CA VAL A 227 -13.71 -6.17 -5.08
C VAL A 227 -13.47 -5.37 -6.35
N ALA A 228 -13.33 -6.01 -7.50
CA ALA A 228 -13.08 -5.32 -8.77
C ALA A 228 -14.17 -4.29 -9.12
N ALA A 229 -15.44 -4.62 -8.84
CA ALA A 229 -16.56 -3.71 -9.05
C ALA A 229 -16.54 -2.54 -8.04
N ASP A 230 -16.15 -2.79 -6.79
CA ASP A 230 -16.03 -1.75 -5.76
C ASP A 230 -14.91 -0.77 -6.10
N ILE A 231 -13.77 -1.25 -6.61
CA ILE A 231 -12.67 -0.40 -7.09
C ILE A 231 -13.17 0.55 -8.18
N LYS A 232 -13.96 0.04 -9.14
CA LYS A 232 -14.54 0.86 -10.21
C LYS A 232 -15.52 1.90 -9.67
N THR A 233 -16.41 1.49 -8.76
CA THR A 233 -17.37 2.39 -8.11
C THR A 233 -16.64 3.50 -7.34
N TRP A 234 -15.54 3.15 -6.65
CA TRP A 234 -14.69 4.12 -5.98
C TRP A 234 -14.01 5.07 -6.98
N GLU A 235 -13.50 4.59 -8.11
CA GLU A 235 -12.91 5.45 -9.15
C GLU A 235 -13.93 6.47 -9.68
N GLU A 236 -15.16 6.04 -9.98
CA GLU A 236 -16.25 6.89 -10.45
C GLU A 236 -16.64 7.95 -9.39
N GLY A 237 -16.71 7.57 -8.11
CA GLY A 237 -17.00 8.47 -7.01
C GLY A 237 -15.87 9.46 -6.67
N ASN A 238 -14.62 9.17 -7.05
CA ASN A 238 -13.44 9.98 -6.69
C ASN A 238 -12.87 10.81 -7.85
N GLN A 239 -13.62 10.96 -8.95
CA GLN A 239 -13.17 11.65 -10.16
C GLN A 239 -12.62 13.06 -9.92
N ARG A 240 -13.17 13.82 -8.96
CA ARG A 240 -12.65 15.16 -8.63
C ARG A 240 -11.19 15.11 -8.18
N ASP A 241 -10.84 14.15 -7.33
CA ASP A 241 -9.49 14.05 -6.77
C ASP A 241 -8.54 13.33 -7.72
N LEU A 242 -9.03 12.34 -8.47
CA LEU A 242 -8.26 11.69 -9.52
C LEU A 242 -7.87 12.66 -10.65
N ARG A 243 -8.76 13.57 -11.07
CA ARG A 243 -8.41 14.62 -12.03
C ARG A 243 -7.33 15.57 -11.48
N LYS A 244 -7.42 15.98 -10.21
CA LYS A 244 -6.37 16.78 -9.57
C LYS A 244 -5.04 16.05 -9.51
N LEU A 245 -5.06 14.75 -9.22
CA LEU A 245 -3.86 13.91 -9.22
C LEU A 245 -3.21 13.88 -10.61
N ALA A 246 -3.98 13.65 -11.67
CA ALA A 246 -3.49 13.68 -13.05
C ALA A 246 -2.89 15.05 -13.41
N ALA A 247 -3.58 16.14 -13.06
CA ALA A 247 -3.12 17.52 -13.22
C ALA A 247 -1.79 17.78 -12.49
N LEU A 248 -1.71 17.37 -11.22
CA LEU A 248 -0.54 17.57 -10.39
C LEU A 248 0.67 16.82 -10.94
N ILE A 249 0.51 15.54 -11.29
CA ILE A 249 1.60 14.72 -11.87
C ILE A 249 2.06 15.35 -13.19
N SER A 250 1.13 15.77 -14.05
CA SER A 250 1.46 16.45 -15.32
C SER A 250 2.27 17.72 -15.10
N LYS A 251 1.90 18.52 -14.10
CA LYS A 251 2.62 19.76 -13.75
C LYS A 251 4.02 19.48 -13.20
N ILE A 252 4.15 18.48 -12.32
CA ILE A 252 5.46 18.04 -11.81
C ILE A 252 6.36 17.64 -12.98
N ILE A 253 5.86 16.84 -13.93
CA ILE A 253 6.60 16.45 -15.12
C ILE A 253 7.01 17.67 -15.95
N GLY A 254 6.09 18.63 -16.14
CA GLY A 254 6.38 19.88 -16.87
C GLY A 254 7.51 20.69 -16.24
N VAL A 255 7.49 20.85 -14.91
CA VAL A 255 8.57 21.52 -14.15
C VAL A 255 9.90 20.79 -14.34
N VAL A 256 9.93 19.47 -14.14
CA VAL A 256 11.16 18.67 -14.24
C VAL A 256 11.75 18.72 -15.66
N LYS A 257 10.91 18.69 -16.70
CA LYS A 257 11.33 18.87 -18.10
C LYS A 257 11.92 20.26 -18.35
N GLY A 258 11.30 21.31 -17.79
CA GLY A 258 11.80 22.69 -17.87
C GLY A 258 13.20 22.88 -17.26
N CYS A 259 13.59 22.02 -16.30
CA CYS A 259 14.93 22.00 -15.71
C CYS A 259 15.97 21.20 -16.54
N GLY A 260 15.70 20.93 -17.82
CA GLY A 260 16.62 20.22 -18.72
C GLY A 260 16.76 18.72 -18.45
N GLY A 261 15.79 18.11 -17.75
CA GLY A 261 15.78 16.67 -17.44
C GLY A 261 16.85 16.23 -16.43
N ASN A 262 17.64 17.16 -15.88
CA ASN A 262 18.76 16.91 -14.97
C ASN A 262 18.40 17.14 -13.49
N ALA A 263 17.12 17.33 -13.15
CA ALA A 263 16.68 17.39 -11.76
C ALA A 263 16.81 15.99 -11.13
N LEU A 264 18.03 15.68 -10.68
CA LEU A 264 18.45 14.36 -10.17
C LEU A 264 17.87 14.03 -8.79
N SER A 265 17.30 15.01 -8.08
CA SER A 265 16.60 14.78 -6.81
C SER A 265 15.72 15.98 -6.50
N SER A 266 14.47 15.96 -6.99
CA SER A 266 13.45 16.90 -6.55
C SER A 266 12.67 16.25 -5.42
N MET A 267 13.02 16.57 -4.17
CA MET A 267 12.18 16.24 -3.02
C MET A 267 10.90 17.06 -3.13
N ILE A 268 9.77 16.38 -3.35
CA ILE A 268 8.45 17.02 -3.34
C ILE A 268 8.01 17.10 -1.87
N TYR A 269 8.08 18.29 -1.29
CA TYR A 269 7.48 18.54 0.01
C TYR A 269 6.02 18.93 -0.18
N TRP A 270 5.11 18.22 0.51
CA TRP A 270 3.71 18.61 0.62
C TRP A 270 3.49 19.18 2.01
N GLU A 271 3.37 20.51 2.12
CA GLU A 271 2.90 21.14 3.36
C GLU A 271 1.37 20.98 3.44
N ILE A 272 0.91 20.12 4.35
CA ILE A 272 -0.50 20.08 4.74
C ILE A 272 -0.76 21.35 5.57
N ASN A 273 -1.10 22.46 4.94
CA ASN A 273 -1.66 23.59 5.68
C ASN A 273 -3.08 23.22 6.09
N TRP A 274 -3.24 22.81 7.36
CA TRP A 274 -4.53 22.52 7.99
C TRP A 274 -5.42 23.77 8.20
N ALA A 275 -5.02 24.92 7.65
CA ALA A 275 -5.71 26.19 7.84
C ALA A 275 -6.89 26.41 6.86
N ASP A 276 -6.99 25.64 5.77
CA ASP A 276 -8.04 25.82 4.76
C ASP A 276 -9.16 24.77 4.90
N SER A 277 -9.51 24.39 6.13
CA SER A 277 -10.82 23.76 6.39
C SER A 277 -11.91 24.83 6.37
N GLU A 278 -12.21 25.36 5.19
CA GLU A 278 -13.42 26.15 4.99
C GLU A 278 -14.63 25.22 5.02
N ALA A 279 -15.42 25.43 6.07
CA ALA A 279 -16.86 25.22 6.21
C ALA A 279 -17.56 24.45 5.07
N SER A 280 -17.83 23.17 5.31
CA SER A 280 -19.06 22.55 4.80
C SER A 280 -20.21 23.07 5.68
N SER A 281 -20.84 24.16 5.26
CA SER A 281 -22.17 24.53 5.73
C SER A 281 -23.17 23.62 5.05
N ASP A 282 -23.71 22.66 5.79
CA ASP A 282 -25.14 22.36 5.76
C ASP A 282 -25.53 21.78 7.11
N ASN A 283 -26.37 22.55 7.79
CA ASN A 283 -26.97 22.21 9.07
C ASN A 283 -27.96 21.07 8.86
N ASP A 284 -27.94 20.07 9.74
CA ASP A 284 -29.19 19.59 10.31
C ASP A 284 -29.05 19.33 11.81
N VAL A 285 -30.05 19.87 12.50
CA VAL A 285 -30.08 20.22 13.91
C VAL A 285 -30.61 19.07 14.74
N ALA A 286 -29.98 18.78 15.87
CA ALA A 286 -30.71 18.40 17.10
C ALA A 286 -29.88 18.79 18.33
N ALA A 287 -30.23 19.93 18.90
CA ALA A 287 -29.68 20.47 20.14
C ALA A 287 -30.31 19.82 21.39
N VAL A 288 -29.54 19.65 22.47
CA VAL A 288 -29.97 19.93 23.86
C VAL A 288 -28.78 20.45 24.68
N LYS A 289 -29.05 21.50 25.46
CA LYS A 289 -28.15 22.44 26.17
C LYS A 289 -27.50 21.88 27.46
N PRO A 290 -26.41 22.50 27.96
CA PRO A 290 -25.79 22.16 29.23
C PRO A 290 -26.57 22.74 30.44
N VAL A 291 -26.51 22.05 31.58
CA VAL A 291 -26.93 22.58 32.88
C VAL A 291 -25.69 22.69 33.77
N ASP A 292 -25.39 23.92 34.18
CA ASP A 292 -24.46 24.24 35.26
C ASP A 292 -25.12 24.01 36.63
N GLY A 293 -24.35 23.61 37.64
CA GLY A 293 -24.77 23.56 39.03
C GLY A 293 -23.64 23.16 39.99
N ILE A 294 -23.45 23.98 41.03
CA ILE A 294 -22.24 24.19 41.84
C ILE A 294 -22.28 23.39 43.17
N GLU A 295 -21.13 23.37 43.88
CA GLU A 295 -20.89 23.15 45.32
C GLU A 295 -20.43 21.74 45.75
N SER A 296 -19.59 21.50 46.77
CA SER A 296 -18.45 22.15 47.46
C SER A 296 -17.93 21.07 48.47
N LYS A 297 -16.63 21.10 48.85
CA LYS A 297 -15.87 20.12 49.70
C LYS A 297 -16.28 20.16 51.22
N PRO A 298 -15.71 19.42 52.23
CA PRO A 298 -14.44 18.63 52.28
C PRO A 298 -14.34 17.38 53.21
N ASP A 299 -13.11 16.81 53.24
CA ASP A 299 -12.38 16.07 54.30
C ASP A 299 -12.49 14.54 54.51
N GLY A 300 -11.33 13.86 54.46
CA GLY A 300 -11.11 12.51 55.02
C GLY A 300 -9.93 11.74 54.41
N LYS A 301 -8.91 11.42 55.22
CA LYS A 301 -7.57 10.85 54.89
C LYS A 301 -7.52 9.35 54.52
N SER A 302 -6.39 9.00 53.88
CA SER A 302 -5.63 7.71 53.94
C SER A 302 -6.22 6.51 53.17
N ASP A 303 -5.48 5.60 52.53
CA ASP A 303 -4.07 5.46 52.13
C ASP A 303 -4.01 4.31 51.10
N THR A 304 -2.90 4.23 50.35
CA THR A 304 -2.32 3.04 49.69
C THR A 304 -2.91 2.42 48.39
N THR A 305 -2.03 2.48 47.38
CA THR A 305 -1.67 1.45 46.38
C THR A 305 -2.60 1.13 45.20
N GLY A 306 -2.17 1.59 44.02
CA GLY A 306 -2.67 1.12 42.73
C GLY A 306 -2.40 2.16 41.63
N LYS A 307 -1.14 2.35 41.21
CA LYS A 307 -0.85 3.17 40.04
C LYS A 307 -1.40 2.47 38.79
N HIS A 308 -2.60 2.86 38.40
CA HIS A 308 -3.06 2.81 37.02
C HIS A 308 -2.16 3.73 36.19
N GLU A 309 -1.29 3.16 35.36
CA GLU A 309 -0.67 3.90 34.27
C GLU A 309 -1.65 3.94 33.10
N SER A 310 -2.12 5.16 32.85
CA SER A 310 -2.90 5.60 31.73
C SER A 310 -2.16 5.31 30.43
N ALA A 311 -2.82 4.56 29.54
CA ALA A 311 -2.38 4.36 28.17
C ALA A 311 -2.47 5.69 27.39
N THR A 312 -1.41 6.49 27.46
CA THR A 312 -1.24 7.67 26.63
C THR A 312 -0.83 7.26 25.21
N ASN A 313 -1.80 7.40 24.31
CA ASN A 313 -1.61 8.03 23.01
C ASN A 313 -0.50 7.41 22.12
N CYS A 314 -0.68 6.16 21.71
CA CYS A 314 -0.05 5.68 20.49
C CYS A 314 -0.66 6.43 19.30
N LYS A 315 0.00 7.52 18.88
CA LYS A 315 -0.23 8.16 17.58
C LYS A 315 -0.03 7.10 16.50
N SER A 316 -1.11 6.47 16.06
CA SER A 316 -1.09 5.49 14.99
C SER A 316 -0.59 6.17 13.73
N SER A 317 0.56 5.74 13.21
CA SER A 317 0.93 6.02 11.83
C SER A 317 -0.19 5.51 10.91
N PRO A 318 -0.55 6.25 9.84
CA PRO A 318 -1.64 5.85 8.98
C PRO A 318 -1.33 4.51 8.27
N PRO A 319 -2.36 3.68 8.02
CA PRO A 319 -2.23 2.25 7.67
C PRO A 319 -1.60 1.96 6.29
N TRP A 320 -1.33 2.96 5.46
CA TRP A 320 -0.77 2.80 4.10
C TRP A 320 0.76 2.67 4.06
N LYS A 321 1.44 2.60 5.21
CA LYS A 321 2.92 2.61 5.29
C LYS A 321 3.63 1.34 4.82
N LYS A 322 2.95 0.24 4.48
CA LYS A 322 3.64 -1.06 4.25
C LYS A 322 3.86 -1.47 2.79
N ASN A 323 3.02 -1.07 1.83
CA ASN A 323 3.09 -1.62 0.47
C ASN A 323 3.27 -0.47 -0.53
N LEU A 324 4.54 -0.25 -0.94
CA LEU A 324 4.96 0.87 -1.78
C LEU A 324 4.61 0.62 -3.25
N VAL A 325 4.00 1.63 -3.86
CA VAL A 325 3.78 1.76 -5.29
C VAL A 325 4.85 2.73 -5.81
N GLU A 326 5.80 2.22 -6.58
CA GLU A 326 6.67 3.09 -7.38
C GLU A 326 6.01 3.35 -8.72
N VAL A 327 6.00 4.61 -9.13
CA VAL A 327 5.37 5.05 -10.37
C VAL A 327 6.43 5.64 -11.27
N LEU A 328 6.58 5.09 -12.47
CA LEU A 328 7.36 5.66 -13.57
C LEU A 328 6.39 6.14 -14.64
N ASN A 329 6.65 7.29 -15.26
CA ASN A 329 5.91 7.72 -16.46
C ASN A 329 6.85 7.71 -17.67
N TYR A 330 6.54 6.93 -18.72
CA TYR A 330 7.42 6.70 -19.88
C TYR A 330 6.76 7.12 -21.21
N ASP A 331 7.55 7.62 -22.16
CA ASP A 331 7.08 7.98 -23.51
C ASP A 331 7.24 6.79 -24.46
N SER A 332 6.14 6.30 -25.04
CA SER A 332 6.12 5.12 -25.91
C SER A 332 6.86 5.31 -27.24
N SER A 333 7.24 6.54 -27.61
CA SER A 333 7.93 6.84 -28.87
C SER A 333 9.37 6.29 -28.96
N SER A 334 9.93 5.76 -27.87
CA SER A 334 11.30 5.19 -27.85
C SER A 334 11.37 3.66 -27.84
N LEU A 335 10.28 2.95 -28.19
CA LEU A 335 10.30 1.48 -28.37
C LEU A 335 10.48 1.04 -29.83
N ASP A 336 10.50 1.99 -30.78
CA ASP A 336 10.75 1.74 -32.20
C ASP A 336 12.14 2.22 -32.62
N THR A 337 13.19 1.55 -32.15
CA THR A 337 14.53 1.53 -32.81
C THR A 337 15.28 0.25 -32.50
#